data_AF-A0AAW9SYC1-F1
#
_entry.id   AF-A0AAW9SYC1-F1
#
_cell.length_a   1.000
_cell.length_b   1.000
_cell.length_c   1.000
_cell.angle_alpha   90.00
_cell.angle_beta   90.00
_cell.angle_gamma   90.00
#
_symmetry.space_group_name_H-M   'P 1'
#
loop_
_entity.id
_entity.type
_entity.pdbx_description
1 polymer ?
#
loop_
_entity_poly.entity_id
_entity_poly.type
_entity_poly.pdbx_seq_one_letter_code
_entity_poly.pdbx_strand_id
1 'polypeptide(L)'
;MAEGRGSHPGGILSLVDRLQDSEKRRALEADLINAGMRLRWFPAPDYTWGDLVAFVSGLDHSSASVRAELGEDAMWGLQEQLLALNADYLRILIWQRTPDGQKGRKFPKPIKRPGVDDGVDRKKIGGTTKVPAEELAKLLGV
;
A
#
# COMPACT_ATOMS: atom_id res chain seq x y z
N MET A 1 -11.83 7.51 3.36
CA MET A 1 -12.87 6.64 2.77
C MET A 1 -12.16 5.37 2.34
N ALA A 2 -12.58 4.21 2.82
CA ALA A 2 -12.00 2.94 2.40
C ALA A 2 -12.67 2.56 1.07
N GLU A 3 -11.97 2.77 -0.05
CA GLU A 3 -12.32 2.09 -1.29
C GLU A 3 -12.23 0.59 -1.00
N GLY A 4 -13.39 -0.07 -1.03
CA GLY A 4 -13.46 -1.52 -0.91
C GLY A 4 -12.61 -2.13 -2.02
N ARG A 5 -11.60 -2.92 -1.63
CA ARG A 5 -10.91 -3.83 -2.56
C ARG A 5 -12.00 -4.59 -3.31
N GLY A 6 -12.17 -4.27 -4.60
CA GLY A 6 -13.03 -5.03 -5.49
C GLY A 6 -12.65 -6.50 -5.34
N SER A 7 -13.63 -7.35 -5.03
CA SER A 7 -13.44 -8.78 -4.94
C SER A 7 -13.15 -9.30 -6.35
N HIS A 8 -11.91 -9.18 -6.81
CA HIS A 8 -11.47 -9.79 -8.06
C HIS A 8 -11.44 -11.31 -7.85
N PRO A 9 -12.16 -12.09 -8.67
CA PRO A 9 -12.20 -13.53 -8.52
C PRO A 9 -10.79 -14.10 -8.70
N GLY A 10 -10.26 -14.77 -7.67
CA GLY A 10 -8.89 -15.29 -7.69
C GLY A 10 -8.64 -16.37 -8.76
N GLY A 11 -7.36 -16.56 -9.11
CA GLY A 11 -6.93 -17.61 -10.03
C GLY A 11 -7.28 -17.30 -11.49
N ILE A 12 -7.84 -18.28 -12.20
CA ILE A 12 -8.06 -18.21 -13.66
C ILE A 12 -8.94 -17.02 -14.06
N LEU A 13 -9.98 -16.69 -13.29
CA LEU A 13 -10.90 -15.60 -13.61
C LEU A 13 -10.21 -14.23 -13.57
N SER A 14 -9.35 -13.96 -12.59
CA SER A 14 -8.51 -12.76 -12.58
C SER A 14 -7.55 -12.69 -13.77
N LEU A 15 -7.07 -13.86 -14.24
CA LEU A 15 -6.17 -13.92 -15.39
C LEU A 15 -6.93 -13.62 -16.69
N VAL A 16 -8.18 -14.09 -16.82
CA VAL A 16 -9.03 -13.77 -17.97
C VAL A 16 -9.31 -12.27 -18.03
N ASP A 17 -9.67 -11.65 -16.91
CA ASP A 17 -9.87 -10.20 -16.81
C ASP A 17 -8.61 -9.43 -17.24
N ARG A 18 -7.44 -9.86 -16.74
CA ARG A 18 -6.14 -9.31 -17.14
C ARG A 18 -5.86 -9.43 -18.64
N LEU A 19 -6.24 -10.53 -19.27
CA LEU A 19 -6.01 -10.76 -20.70
C LEU A 19 -6.96 -9.95 -21.60
N GLN A 20 -8.11 -9.51 -21.08
CA GLN A 20 -9.04 -8.63 -21.79
C GLN A 20 -8.55 -7.18 -21.83
N ASP A 21 -7.83 -6.74 -20.80
CA ASP A 21 -7.17 -5.44 -20.77
C ASP A 21 -5.90 -5.45 -21.63
N SER A 22 -5.86 -4.56 -22.64
CA SER A 22 -4.74 -4.50 -23.59
C SER A 22 -3.40 -4.07 -22.96
N GLU A 23 -3.43 -3.24 -21.92
CA GLU A 23 -2.24 -2.79 -21.21
C GLU A 23 -1.72 -3.91 -20.30
N LYS A 24 -2.61 -4.49 -19.48
CA LYS A 24 -2.21 -5.56 -18.57
C LYS A 24 -1.79 -6.83 -19.31
N ARG A 25 -2.39 -7.10 -20.48
CA ARG A 25 -1.94 -8.17 -21.37
C ARG A 25 -0.52 -7.95 -21.89
N ARG A 26 -0.18 -6.73 -22.33
CA ARG A 26 1.19 -6.41 -22.80
C ARG A 26 2.21 -6.54 -21.68
N ALA A 27 1.84 -6.12 -20.46
CA ALA A 27 2.69 -6.27 -19.28
C ALA A 27 2.98 -7.76 -18.99
N LEU A 28 1.95 -8.61 -19.03
CA LEU A 28 2.11 -10.06 -18.88
C LEU A 28 2.95 -10.67 -20.02
N GLU A 29 2.74 -10.25 -21.26
CA GLU A 29 3.55 -10.70 -22.39
C GLU A 29 5.03 -10.31 -22.23
N ALA A 30 5.33 -9.11 -21.71
CA ALA A 30 6.70 -8.67 -21.44
C ALA A 30 7.38 -9.54 -20.37
N ASP A 31 6.68 -9.84 -19.26
CA ASP A 31 7.22 -10.70 -18.21
C ASP A 31 7.45 -12.14 -18.70
N LEU A 32 6.50 -12.69 -19.47
CA LEU A 32 6.66 -14.00 -20.09
C LEU A 32 7.88 -14.03 -21.02
N ILE A 33 8.06 -13.00 -21.86
CA ILE A 33 9.22 -12.90 -22.77
C ILE A 33 10.53 -12.85 -22.00
N ASN A 34 10.58 -12.09 -20.89
CA ASN A 34 11.76 -12.04 -20.03
C ASN A 34 12.09 -13.40 -19.39
N ALA A 35 11.06 -14.22 -19.13
CA ALA A 35 11.20 -15.59 -18.66
C ALA A 35 11.45 -16.62 -19.78
N GLY A 36 11.59 -16.19 -21.04
CA GLY A 36 11.80 -17.07 -22.19
C GLY A 36 10.53 -17.75 -22.71
N MET A 37 9.36 -17.40 -22.17
CA MET A 37 8.05 -17.91 -22.54
C MET A 37 7.31 -16.91 -23.43
N ARG A 38 6.21 -17.34 -24.09
CA ARG A 38 5.36 -16.43 -24.85
C ARG A 38 3.89 -16.78 -24.70
N LEU A 39 3.03 -15.76 -24.56
CA LEU A 39 1.58 -15.97 -24.46
C LEU A 39 1.01 -16.68 -25.69
N ARG A 40 1.58 -16.46 -26.89
CA ARG A 40 1.14 -17.15 -28.12
C ARG A 40 1.42 -18.67 -28.16
N TRP A 41 2.27 -19.19 -27.26
CA TRP A 41 2.49 -20.63 -27.12
C TRP A 41 1.41 -21.30 -26.28
N PHE A 42 0.57 -20.50 -25.61
CA PHE A 42 -0.53 -20.96 -24.81
C PHE A 42 -1.81 -21.13 -25.64
N PRO A 43 -2.62 -22.19 -25.42
CA PRO A 43 -2.33 -23.37 -24.59
C PRO A 43 -1.55 -24.45 -25.36
N ALA A 44 -0.75 -25.24 -24.63
CA ALA A 44 -0.07 -26.44 -25.14
C ALA A 44 -0.14 -27.59 -24.11
N PRO A 45 0.15 -28.85 -24.48
CA PRO A 45 0.12 -29.99 -23.55
C PRO A 45 1.01 -29.81 -22.31
N ASP A 46 2.11 -29.09 -22.45
CA ASP A 46 3.10 -28.74 -21.44
C ASP A 46 3.00 -27.27 -20.98
N TYR A 47 1.97 -26.55 -21.42
CA TYR A 47 1.74 -25.15 -21.06
C TYR A 47 0.25 -24.89 -20.82
N THR A 48 -0.14 -25.08 -19.56
CA THR A 48 -1.53 -25.11 -19.09
C THR A 48 -1.91 -23.83 -18.34
N TRP A 49 -3.21 -23.68 -18.05
CA TRP A 49 -3.69 -22.58 -17.21
C TRP A 49 -3.03 -22.57 -15.83
N GLY A 50 -2.70 -23.75 -15.31
CA GLY A 50 -1.97 -23.89 -14.03
C GLY A 50 -0.61 -23.23 -14.08
N ASP A 51 0.11 -23.38 -15.21
CA ASP A 51 1.44 -22.77 -15.40
C ASP A 51 1.36 -21.25 -15.49
N LEU A 52 0.36 -20.72 -16.21
CA LEU A 52 0.10 -19.28 -16.25
C LEU A 52 -0.24 -18.70 -14.86
N VAL A 53 -1.08 -19.41 -14.09
CA VAL A 53 -1.44 -19.00 -12.72
C VAL A 53 -0.22 -19.07 -11.80
N ALA A 54 0.59 -20.12 -11.89
CA ALA A 54 1.82 -20.27 -11.11
C ALA A 54 2.84 -19.18 -11.45
N PHE A 55 3.03 -18.88 -12.74
CA PHE A 55 3.88 -17.81 -13.21
C PHE A 55 3.44 -16.46 -12.64
N VAL A 56 2.17 -16.09 -12.83
CA VAL A 56 1.64 -14.81 -12.35
C VAL A 56 1.70 -14.70 -10.83
N SER A 57 1.43 -15.78 -10.10
CA SER A 57 1.50 -15.80 -8.64
C SER A 57 2.93 -15.65 -8.10
N GLY A 58 3.93 -16.00 -8.91
CA GLY A 58 5.35 -15.90 -8.57
C GLY A 58 6.03 -14.63 -9.06
N LEU A 59 5.30 -13.69 -9.68
CA LEU A 59 5.88 -12.45 -10.16
C LEU A 59 6.34 -11.56 -9.01
N ASP A 60 7.54 -11.01 -9.16
CA ASP A 60 8.09 -10.04 -8.23
C ASP A 60 7.41 -8.65 -8.39
N HIS A 61 7.52 -7.81 -7.36
CA HIS A 61 7.03 -6.42 -7.35
C HIS A 61 7.63 -5.57 -8.48
N SER A 62 8.84 -5.91 -8.93
CA SER A 62 9.52 -5.28 -10.07
C SER A 62 9.07 -5.80 -11.44
N SER A 63 8.11 -6.72 -11.52
CA SER A 63 7.57 -7.20 -12.81
C SER A 63 6.73 -6.13 -13.51
N ALA A 64 6.63 -6.22 -14.83
CA ALA A 64 5.78 -5.30 -15.59
C ALA A 64 4.29 -5.48 -15.21
N SER A 65 3.85 -6.72 -14.98
CA SER A 65 2.47 -7.04 -14.60
C SER A 65 2.09 -6.45 -13.25
N VAL A 66 2.98 -6.54 -12.25
CA VAL A 66 2.70 -5.98 -10.92
C VAL A 66 2.67 -4.45 -10.98
N ARG A 67 3.56 -3.82 -11.77
CA ARG A 67 3.50 -2.37 -12.03
C ARG A 67 2.22 -1.92 -12.73
N ALA A 68 1.76 -2.68 -13.73
CA ALA A 68 0.52 -2.36 -14.44
C ALA A 68 -0.72 -2.48 -13.53
N GLU A 69 -0.68 -3.36 -12.53
CA GLU A 69 -1.79 -3.55 -11.59
C GLU A 69 -1.80 -2.53 -10.44
N LEU A 70 -0.64 -2.26 -9.85
CA LEU A 70 -0.52 -1.44 -8.63
C LEU A 70 -0.06 0.00 -8.91
N GLY A 71 0.35 0.34 -10.14
CA GLY A 71 0.83 1.68 -10.47
C GLY A 71 2.03 2.11 -9.62
N GLU A 72 1.97 3.31 -9.05
CA GLU A 72 3.02 3.84 -8.16
C GLU A 72 3.20 3.00 -6.88
N ASP A 73 2.15 2.27 -6.45
CA ASP A 73 2.21 1.42 -5.26
C ASP A 73 3.05 0.16 -5.49
N ALA A 74 3.33 -0.22 -6.75
CA ALA A 74 4.17 -1.37 -7.07
C ALA A 74 5.62 -1.22 -6.56
N MET A 75 6.07 0.03 -6.37
CA MET A 75 7.40 0.32 -5.83
C MET A 75 7.47 0.21 -4.31
N TRP A 76 6.34 0.04 -3.63
CA TRP A 76 6.29 -0.09 -2.18
C TRP A 76 6.32 -1.55 -1.75
N GLY A 77 7.50 -2.16 -1.87
CA GLY A 77 7.80 -3.45 -1.29
C GLY A 77 7.99 -3.38 0.23
N LEU A 78 8.22 -4.55 0.84
CA LEU A 78 8.52 -4.64 2.27
C LEU A 78 9.76 -3.81 2.65
N GLN A 79 10.77 -3.80 1.78
CA GLN A 79 12.00 -3.05 2.03
C GLN A 79 11.73 -1.55 2.06
N GLU A 80 10.98 -1.00 1.11
CA GLU A 80 10.64 0.42 1.04
C GLU A 80 9.78 0.84 2.24
N GLN A 81 8.84 -0.02 2.65
CA GLN A 81 8.03 0.19 3.85
C GLN A 81 8.91 0.28 5.12
N LEU A 82 9.87 -0.64 5.28
CA LEU A 82 10.78 -0.66 6.42
C LEU A 82 11.79 0.49 6.40
N LEU A 83 12.28 0.87 5.22
CA LEU A 83 13.17 2.02 5.05
C LEU A 83 12.44 3.33 5.38
N ALA A 84 11.19 3.49 4.92
CA ALA A 84 10.38 4.65 5.28
C ALA A 84 10.10 4.70 6.78
N LEU A 85 9.80 3.56 7.42
CA LEU A 85 9.63 3.47 8.86
C LEU A 85 10.88 3.91 9.62
N ASN A 86 12.07 3.45 9.19
CA ASN A 86 13.33 3.89 9.77
C ASN A 86 13.55 5.40 9.60
N ALA A 87 13.29 5.94 8.40
CA ALA A 87 13.40 7.37 8.13
C ALA A 87 12.46 8.20 9.02
N ASP A 88 11.24 7.72 9.27
CA ASP A 88 10.28 8.36 10.18
C ASP A 88 10.80 8.40 11.63
N TYR A 89 11.31 7.28 12.14
CA TYR A 89 11.88 7.24 13.49
C TYR A 89 13.12 8.12 13.64
N LEU A 90 13.99 8.14 12.63
CA LEU A 90 15.16 9.03 12.64
C LEU A 90 14.75 10.51 12.68
N ARG A 91 13.72 10.90 11.92
CA ARG A 91 13.17 12.27 11.97
C ARG A 91 12.61 12.60 13.34
N ILE A 92 11.92 11.67 13.99
CA ILE A 92 11.41 11.84 15.36
C ILE A 92 12.57 12.02 16.35
N LEU A 93 13.61 11.19 16.27
CA LEU A 93 14.78 11.29 17.17
C LEU A 93 15.51 12.63 17.02
N ILE A 94 15.68 13.12 15.80
CA ILE A 94 16.26 14.45 15.53
C ILE A 94 15.34 15.53 16.09
N TRP A 95 14.04 15.44 15.83
CA TRP A 95 13.05 16.41 16.31
C TRP A 95 13.02 16.51 17.85
N GLN A 96 13.09 15.38 18.57
CA GLN A 96 13.13 15.36 20.04
C GLN A 96 14.29 16.17 20.64
N ARG A 97 15.40 16.32 19.90
CA ARG A 97 16.56 17.12 20.32
C ARG A 97 16.39 18.62 20.06
N THR A 98 15.34 19.04 19.36
CA THR A 98 15.07 20.46 19.06
C THR A 98 14.24 21.12 20.17
N PRO A 99 14.25 22.46 20.28
CA PRO A 99 13.35 23.19 21.18
C PRO A 99 11.86 22.92 20.91
N ASP A 100 11.49 22.67 19.65
CA ASP A 100 10.13 22.30 19.26
C ASP A 100 9.77 20.90 19.80
N GLY A 101 10.72 19.96 19.76
CA GLY A 101 10.61 18.63 20.38
C GLY A 101 10.37 18.67 21.89
N GLN A 102 11.15 19.47 22.60
CA GLN A 102 11.01 19.66 24.06
C GLN A 102 9.65 20.26 24.45
N LYS A 103 9.04 21.05 23.54
CA LYS A 103 7.73 21.67 23.74
C LYS A 103 6.57 20.89 23.10
N GLY A 104 6.84 19.74 22.48
CA GLY A 104 5.83 18.91 21.80
C GLY A 104 5.18 19.59 20.59
N ARG A 105 5.89 20.49 19.90
CA ARG A 105 5.36 21.27 18.76
C ARG A 105 5.93 20.74 17.44
N LYS A 106 5.18 20.92 16.35
CA LYS A 106 5.58 20.54 14.98
C LYS A 106 6.10 19.10 14.88
N PHE A 107 5.34 18.15 15.43
CA PHE A 107 5.69 16.73 15.34
C PHE A 107 5.87 16.32 13.87
N PRO A 108 6.97 15.63 13.50
CA PRO A 108 7.22 15.21 12.14
C PRO A 108 6.12 14.29 11.61
N LYS A 109 5.65 14.55 10.38
CA LYS A 109 4.69 13.66 9.72
C LYS A 109 5.41 12.46 9.11
N PRO A 110 4.83 11.25 9.21
CA PRO A 110 5.34 10.07 8.51
C PRO A 110 5.44 10.30 7.00
N ILE A 111 6.38 9.60 6.36
CA ILE A 111 6.44 9.51 4.88
C ILE A 111 5.16 8.83 4.40
N LYS A 112 4.44 9.51 3.48
CA LYS A 112 3.25 8.97 2.83
C LYS A 112 3.59 7.69 2.09
N ARG A 113 2.88 6.61 2.41
CA ARG A 113 3.09 5.31 1.79
C ARG A 113 1.80 4.49 1.72
N PRO A 114 1.65 3.62 0.72
CA PRO A 114 0.44 2.83 0.50
C PRO A 114 0.14 1.94 1.69
N GLY A 115 -1.14 1.84 2.04
CA GLY A 115 -1.64 0.97 3.11
C GLY A 115 -1.33 1.43 4.54
N VAL A 116 -0.64 2.57 4.74
CA VAL A 116 -0.35 3.12 6.07
C VAL A 116 -1.10 4.44 6.25
N ASP A 117 -1.92 4.51 7.30
CA ASP A 117 -2.54 5.76 7.73
C ASP A 117 -1.45 6.74 8.20
N ASP A 118 -1.30 7.85 7.48
CA ASP A 118 -0.33 8.90 7.79
C ASP A 118 -0.78 9.79 8.96
N GLY A 119 -1.97 9.53 9.52
CA GLY A 119 -2.54 10.22 10.65
C GLY A 119 -2.87 11.69 10.36
N VAL A 120 -2.79 12.12 9.09
CA VAL A 120 -3.03 13.50 8.66
C VAL A 120 -4.52 13.84 8.76
N ASP A 121 -5.39 12.84 8.62
CA ASP A 121 -6.85 12.96 8.70
C ASP A 121 -7.41 12.78 10.12
N ARG A 122 -6.57 12.73 11.15
CA ARG A 122 -7.04 12.69 12.54
C ARG A 122 -7.73 14.00 12.90
N LYS A 123 -9.05 14.04 12.69
CA LYS A 123 -9.91 15.12 13.18
C LYS A 123 -9.81 15.12 14.70
N LYS A 124 -9.30 16.21 15.27
CA LYS A 124 -9.33 16.42 16.72
C LYS A 124 -10.79 16.51 17.17
N ILE A 125 -11.31 15.43 17.73
CA ILE A 125 -12.62 15.40 18.36
C ILE A 125 -12.42 15.93 19.79
N GLY A 126 -12.67 17.22 19.97
CA GLY A 126 -12.39 17.92 21.23
C GLY A 126 -12.15 19.40 20.97
N GLY A 127 -13.23 20.18 20.98
CA GLY A 127 -13.21 21.63 20.86
C GLY A 127 -12.55 22.30 22.07
N THR A 128 -12.13 23.54 21.87
CA THR A 128 -11.50 24.48 22.81
C THR A 128 -12.33 24.84 24.05
N THR A 129 -13.38 24.10 24.37
CA THR A 129 -14.15 24.29 25.60
C THR A 129 -13.38 23.61 26.73
N LYS A 130 -12.48 24.36 27.37
CA LYS A 130 -11.95 23.97 28.67
C LYS A 130 -13.12 24.04 29.64
N VAL A 131 -13.80 22.92 29.87
CA VAL A 131 -14.79 22.83 30.94
C VAL A 131 -14.03 23.00 32.26
N PRO A 132 -14.38 23.99 33.10
CA PRO A 132 -13.80 24.11 34.44
C PRO A 132 -13.95 22.78 35.18
N ALA A 133 -12.94 22.39 35.96
CA ALA A 133 -12.92 21.08 36.63
C ALA A 133 -14.18 20.85 37.49
N GLU A 134 -14.76 21.91 38.04
CA GLU A 134 -16.00 21.90 38.83
C GLU A 134 -17.26 21.58 38.00
N GLU A 135 -17.36 22.08 36.77
CA GLU A 135 -18.45 21.70 35.87
C GLU A 135 -18.31 20.25 35.42
N LEU A 136 -17.07 19.78 35.20
CA LEU A 136 -16.81 18.39 34.87
C LEU A 136 -17.19 17.46 36.03
N ALA A 137 -16.84 17.85 37.26
CA ALA A 137 -17.17 17.12 38.48
C ALA A 137 -18.70 16.98 38.67
N LYS A 138 -19.44 18.10 38.51
CA LYS A 138 -20.91 18.09 38.48
C LYS A 138 -21.50 17.17 37.41
N LEU A 139 -20.91 17.15 36.22
CA LEU A 139 -21.39 16.30 35.13
C LEU A 139 -21.12 14.81 35.38
N LEU A 140 -20.03 14.51 36.10
CA LEU A 140 -19.60 13.15 36.46
C LEU A 140 -20.19 12.66 37.79
N GLY A 141 -20.91 13.51 38.52
CA GLY A 141 -21.54 13.17 39.79
C GLY A 141 -20.55 12.97 40.95
N VAL A 142 -19.38 13.62 40.88
CA VAL A 142 -18.32 13.59 41.91
C VAL A 142 -18.11 14.98 42.50
#